data_AF-A0A0M0BM57-F1
#
_entry.id   AF-A0A0M0BM57-F1
#
_cell.length_a   1.000
_cell.length_b   1.000
_cell.length_c   1.000
_cell.angle_alpha   90.00
_cell.angle_beta   90.00
_cell.angle_gamma   90.00
#
_symmetry.space_group_name_H-M   'P 1'
#
loop_
_entity.id
_entity.type
_entity.pdbx_description
1 polymer ?
#
loop_
_entity_poly.entity_id
_entity_poly.type
_entity_poly.pdbx_seq_one_letter_code
_entity_poly.pdbx_strand_id
1 'polypeptide(L)' 'MNVSKRGSKITITWRREDPEDVDEARKFFTKLTMQGWLAARRDGASRRVLGFNPDLGELLFIPLSEGG' A
#
# COMPACT_ATOMS: atom_id res chain seq x y z
N MET A 1 -11.17 -5.67 0.47
CA MET A 1 -9.94 -5.19 -0.21
C MET A 1 -9.57 -6.02 -1.42
N ASN A 2 -8.89 -5.43 -2.42
CA ASN A 2 -8.23 -6.17 -3.49
C ASN A 2 -6.71 -6.03 -3.43
N VAL A 3 -5.99 -7.12 -3.70
CA VAL A 3 -4.52 -7.18 -3.70
C VAL A 3 -4.05 -7.75 -5.03
N SER A 4 -3.16 -7.01 -5.68
CA SER A 4 -2.52 -7.37 -6.94
C SER A 4 -1.01 -7.45 -6.73
N LYS A 5 -0.36 -8.44 -7.34
CA LYS A 5 1.10 -8.59 -7.31
C LYS A 5 1.64 -8.51 -8.73
N ARG A 6 2.67 -7.68 -8.94
CA ARG A 6 3.36 -7.54 -10.23
C ARG A 6 4.87 -7.51 -10.00
N GLY A 7 5.53 -8.62 -10.31
CA GLY A 7 6.93 -8.83 -9.95
C GLY A 7 7.10 -8.82 -8.43
N SER A 8 8.08 -8.05 -7.95
CA SER A 8 8.34 -7.83 -6.52
C SER A 8 7.42 -6.80 -5.88
N LYS A 9 6.55 -6.12 -6.64
CA LYS A 9 5.67 -5.06 -6.14
C LYS A 9 4.27 -5.57 -5.80
N ILE A 10 3.67 -5.02 -4.75
CA ILE A 10 2.30 -5.32 -4.33
C ILE A 10 1.46 -4.06 -4.48
N THR A 11 0.31 -4.13 -5.13
CA THR A 11 -0.68 -3.04 -5.16
C THR A 11 -1.88 -3.48 -4.35
N ILE A 12 -2.36 -2.63 -3.46
CA ILE A 12 -3.65 -2.82 -2.81
C ILE A 12 -4.59 -1.71 -3.23
N THR A 13 -5.87 -2.04 -3.37
CA THR A 13 -6.94 -1.10 -3.64
C THR A 13 -8.13 -1.41 -2.75
N TRP A 14 -8.82 -0.38 -2.28
CA TRP A 14 -9.98 -0.52 -1.40
C TRP A 14 -11.05 0.50 -1.76
N ARG A 15 -12.29 0.18 -1.43
CA ARG A 15 -13.43 1.10 -1.53
C ARG A 15 -13.40 2.06 -0.35
N ARG A 16 -13.33 3.36 -0.65
CA ARG A 16 -13.19 4.42 0.37
C ARG A 16 -14.43 4.57 1.25
N GLU A 17 -15.59 4.17 0.72
CA GLU A 17 -16.89 4.25 1.39
C GLU A 17 -17.23 2.97 2.18
N ASP A 18 -16.37 1.95 2.10
CA ASP A 18 -16.56 0.67 2.79
C ASP A 18 -15.61 0.59 4.00
N PRO A 19 -16.11 0.74 5.24
CA PRO A 19 -15.28 0.77 6.44
C PRO A 19 -14.51 -0.54 6.68
N GLU A 20 -15.07 -1.68 6.28
CA GLU A 20 -14.40 -2.97 6.41
C GLU A 20 -13.22 -3.05 5.45
N ASP A 21 -13.43 -2.62 4.21
CA ASP A 21 -12.40 -2.57 3.18
C ASP A 21 -11.24 -1.62 3.57
N VAL A 22 -11.58 -0.47 4.16
CA VAL A 22 -10.61 0.49 4.69
C VAL A 22 -9.80 -0.10 5.86
N ASP A 23 -10.45 -0.81 6.78
CA ASP A 23 -9.77 -1.43 7.92
C ASP A 23 -8.82 -2.56 7.48
N GLU A 24 -9.24 -3.39 6.52
CA GLU A 24 -8.38 -4.39 5.89
C GLU A 24 -7.13 -3.75 5.25
N ALA A 25 -7.31 -2.68 4.49
CA ALA A 25 -6.21 -1.95 3.86
C ALA A 25 -5.24 -1.35 4.89
N ARG A 26 -5.76 -0.83 6.01
CA ARG A 26 -4.95 -0.29 7.12
C ARG A 26 -4.11 -1.38 7.80
N LYS A 27 -4.71 -2.54 8.08
CA LYS A 27 -4.01 -3.70 8.64
C LYS A 27 -2.91 -4.17 7.69
N PHE A 28 -3.20 -4.23 6.40
CA PHE A 28 -2.24 -4.65 5.38
C PHE A 28 -1.08 -3.66 5.24
N PHE A 29 -1.35 -2.36 5.23
CA PHE A 29 -0.34 -1.30 5.25
C PHE A 29 0.60 -1.46 6.45
N THR A 30 0.05 -1.63 7.65
CA THR A 30 0.83 -1.75 8.88
C THR A 30 1.71 -2.99 8.84
N LYS A 31 1.14 -4.14 8.44
CA LYS A 31 1.87 -5.40 8.29
C LYS A 31 3.05 -5.28 7.31
N LEU A 32 2.82 -4.73 6.12
CA LEU A 32 3.87 -4.63 5.10
C LEU A 32 4.95 -3.62 5.48
N THR A 33 4.58 -2.46 6.01
CA THR A 33 5.57 -1.45 6.45
C THR A 33 6.46 -1.97 7.59
N MET A 34 5.91 -2.76 8.53
CA MET A 34 6.70 -3.47 9.55
C MET A 34 7.63 -4.55 8.97
N GLN A 35 7.28 -5.13 7.82
CA GLN A 35 8.09 -6.12 7.12
C GLN A 35 9.15 -5.50 6.19
N GLY A 36 9.37 -4.19 6.29
CA GLY A 36 10.35 -3.49 5.45
C GLY A 36 9.86 -3.26 4.02
N TRP A 37 8.56 -3.04 3.83
CA TRP A 37 8.02 -2.58 2.56
C TRP A 37 7.78 -1.07 2.58
N LEU A 38 8.13 -0.42 1.48
CA LEU A 38 7.86 0.99 1.24
C LEU A 38 6.51 1.17 0.58
N ALA A 39 5.59 1.87 1.24
CA ALA A 39 4.35 2.31 0.62
C ALA A 39 4.56 3.59 -0.21
N ALA A 40 3.96 3.65 -1.39
CA ALA A 40 4.00 4.78 -2.32
C ALA A 40 2.66 4.95 -3.03
N ARG A 41 2.37 6.17 -3.48
CA ARG A 41 1.30 6.41 -4.46
C ARG A 41 1.75 5.96 -5.86
N ARG A 42 0.80 5.50 -6.66
CA ARG A 42 1.03 5.14 -8.07
C ARG A 42 1.18 6.35 -8.98
N ASP A 43 0.73 7.51 -8.52
CA ASP A 43 0.53 8.73 -9.31
C ASP A 43 1.86 9.46 -9.61
N GLY A 44 2.63 8.90 -10.54
CA GLY A 44 3.74 9.52 -11.30
C GLY A 44 5.01 9.89 -10.55
N ALA A 45 4.88 10.43 -9.34
CA ALA A 45 5.96 10.62 -8.39
C ALA A 45 5.79 9.55 -7.32
N SER A 46 6.77 8.65 -7.18
CA SER A 46 6.88 7.65 -6.10
C SER A 46 7.03 8.34 -4.73
N ARG A 47 6.04 9.15 -4.34
CA ARG A 47 5.98 9.81 -3.05
C ARG A 47 5.67 8.74 -2.03
N ARG A 48 6.68 8.47 -1.22
CA ARG A 48 6.60 7.62 -0.04
C ARG A 48 5.42 8.06 0.83
N VAL A 49 4.59 7.10 1.19
CA VAL A 49 3.47 7.29 2.10
C VAL A 49 3.93 6.84 3.49
N LEU A 50 4.04 7.79 4.41
CA LEU A 50 4.52 7.54 5.79
C LEU A 50 3.42 7.06 6.73
N GLY A 51 2.16 7.29 6.38
CA GLY A 51 1.01 6.89 7.18
C GLY A 51 -0.16 6.51 6.28
N PHE A 52 -0.98 5.57 6.76
CA PHE A 52 -2.16 5.14 6.02
C PHE A 52 -3.16 6.30 5.88
N ASN A 53 -3.55 6.59 4.63
CA ASN A 53 -4.59 7.56 4.31
C ASN A 53 -5.72 6.83 3.57
N PRO A 54 -6.93 6.75 4.14
CA PRO A 54 -8.06 6.03 3.54
C PRO A 54 -8.56 6.68 2.25
N ASP A 55 -8.37 8.00 2.07
CA ASP A 55 -8.87 8.75 0.92
C ASP A 55 -8.13 8.44 -0.39
N LEU A 56 -6.99 7.73 -0.30
CA LEU A 56 -6.20 7.31 -1.46
C LEU A 56 -6.94 6.28 -2.31
N GLY A 57 -7.60 5.31 -1.67
CA GLY A 57 -8.21 4.17 -2.35
C GLY A 57 -7.21 3.18 -2.98
N GLU A 58 -5.92 3.51 -3.04
CA GLU A 58 -4.86 2.64 -3.54
C GLU A 58 -3.49 2.93 -2.95
N LEU A 59 -2.65 1.88 -2.84
CA LEU A 59 -1.24 1.98 -2.49
C LEU A 59 -0.40 0.95 -3.26
N LEU A 60 0.82 1.36 -3.61
CA LEU A 60 1.86 0.51 -4.14
C LEU A 60 2.91 0.23 -3.05
N PHE A 61 3.29 -1.01 -2.86
CA PHE A 61 4.33 -1.45 -1.96
C PHE A 61 5.53 -1.97 -2.75
N ILE A 62 6.70 -1.49 -2.36
CA ILE A 62 8.00 -1.82 -2.96
C ILE A 62 8.87 -2.39 -1.84
N PRO A 63 9.48 -3.57 -2.01
CA PRO A 63 10.31 -4.15 -0.95
C PRO A 63 11.60 -3.33 -0.80
N LEU A 64 12.02 -3.04 0.44
CA LEU A 64 13.27 -2.32 0.68
C LEU A 64 14.52 -3.14 0.32
N SER A 65 14.40 -4.47 0.23
CA SER A 65 15.49 -5.40 -0.09
C SER A 65 16.03 -5.31 -1.53
N GLU A 66 15.48 -4.45 -2.39
CA GLU A 66 16.04 -4.15 -3.72
C GLU A 66 16.92 -2.87 -3.75
N GLY A 67 17.10 -2.18 -2.61
CA GLY A 67 18.03 -1.06 -2.48
C GLY A 67 19.40 -1.53 -1.96
N GLY A 68 20.31 -1.84 -2.87
CA GLY A 68 21.74 -2.01 -2.58
C GLY A 68 22.44 -0.67 -2.29
#